data_AF-A0AAU7XBG2-F1
#
_entry.id   AF-A0AAU7XBG2-F1
#
_cell.length_a   1.000
_cell.length_b   1.000
_cell.length_c   1.000
_cell.angle_alpha   90.00
_cell.angle_beta   90.00
_cell.angle_gamma   90.00
#
_symmetry.space_group_name_H-M   'P 1'
#
loop_
_entity.id
_entity.type
_entity.pdbx_description
1 polymer ?
#
loop_
_entity_poly.entity_id
_entity_poly.type
_entity_poly.pdbx_seq_one_letter_code
_entity_poly.pdbx_strand_id
1 'polypeptide(L)'
;MPPGFVPRGFANREAFEAFGDTLYRGFRRAGWTDVELYLRGSAVTGYRWRDGRPFDERGERSDLDIAVVSRELFERAERLGQVRNDRWSEPLKRKDLIPYNLEALQKNIAQGTNRDISFMFYRNTTSLTKRDQPYAKIEGTK
;
A
#
# COMPACT_ATOMS: atom_id res chain seq x y z
N MET A 1 -1.10 14.38 -8.89
CA MET A 1 -0.61 15.04 -7.66
C MET A 1 0.39 16.11 -8.04
N PRO A 2 0.40 17.28 -7.38
CA PRO A 2 1.36 18.34 -7.68
C PRO A 2 2.80 17.87 -7.38
N PRO A 3 3.81 18.40 -8.12
CA PRO A 3 5.22 18.21 -7.76
C PRO A 3 5.45 18.65 -6.31
N GLY A 4 6.18 17.85 -5.52
CA GLY A 4 6.42 18.17 -4.11
C GLY A 4 5.38 17.62 -3.12
N PHE A 5 4.30 16.97 -3.57
CA PHE A 5 3.33 16.33 -2.65
C PHE A 5 4.01 15.29 -1.76
N VAL A 6 3.90 15.48 -0.43
CA VAL A 6 4.29 14.50 0.59
C VAL A 6 2.99 13.96 1.20
N PRO A 7 2.74 12.64 1.09
CA PRO A 7 1.54 12.06 1.69
C PRO A 7 1.51 12.25 3.21
N ARG A 8 0.30 12.30 3.77
CA ARG A 8 0.13 12.34 5.23
C ARG A 8 0.69 11.07 5.86
N GLY A 9 1.25 11.22 7.06
CA GLY A 9 1.97 10.15 7.75
C GLY A 9 3.48 10.15 7.50
N PHE A 10 3.98 11.00 6.60
CA PHE A 10 5.40 11.22 6.36
C PHE A 10 5.78 12.66 6.73
N ALA A 11 6.95 12.83 7.35
CA ALA A 11 7.42 14.15 7.77
C ALA A 11 7.89 15.01 6.58
N ASN A 12 8.49 14.37 5.58
CA ASN A 12 9.05 14.99 4.40
C ASN A 12 9.16 13.97 3.25
N ARG A 13 9.71 14.41 2.12
CA ARG A 13 9.90 13.58 0.92
C ARG A 13 10.89 12.45 1.16
N GLU A 14 11.97 12.73 1.88
CA GLU A 14 13.03 11.78 2.17
C GLU A 14 12.51 10.61 3.01
N ALA A 15 11.62 10.87 3.97
CA ALA A 15 10.95 9.84 4.75
C ALA A 15 10.02 8.96 3.88
N PHE A 16 9.35 9.56 2.89
CA PHE A 16 8.50 8.81 1.95
C PHE A 16 9.32 7.95 0.99
N GLU A 17 10.46 8.45 0.52
CA GLU A 17 11.39 7.69 -0.33
C GLU A 17 12.05 6.53 0.42
N ALA A 18 12.51 6.76 1.66
CA ALA A 18 13.08 5.70 2.51
C ALA A 18 12.05 4.59 2.83
N PHE A 19 10.78 4.97 2.96
CA PHE A 19 9.67 4.04 3.08
C PHE A 19 9.48 3.21 1.81
N GLY A 20 9.53 3.85 0.64
CA GLY A 20 9.48 3.17 -0.65
C GLY A 20 10.60 2.17 -0.84
N ASP A 21 11.85 2.58 -0.56
CA ASP A 21 13.02 1.69 -0.56
C ASP A 21 12.84 0.47 0.36
N THR A 22 12.25 0.67 1.52
CA THR A 22 11.98 -0.41 2.48
C THR A 22 10.95 -1.39 1.93
N LEU A 23 9.89 -0.89 1.30
CA LEU A 23 8.90 -1.74 0.64
C LEU A 23 9.52 -2.53 -0.51
N TYR A 24 10.20 -1.88 -1.44
CA TYR A 24 10.82 -2.54 -2.60
C TYR A 24 11.80 -3.65 -2.18
N ARG A 25 12.69 -3.37 -1.21
CA ARG A 25 13.56 -4.40 -0.65
C ARG A 25 12.79 -5.55 0.01
N GLY A 26 11.68 -5.23 0.67
CA GLY A 26 10.78 -6.20 1.29
C GLY A 26 10.15 -7.15 0.28
N PHE A 27 9.52 -6.60 -0.76
CA PHE A 27 8.92 -7.39 -1.84
C PHE A 27 9.97 -8.26 -2.53
N ARG A 28 11.16 -7.71 -2.82
CA ARG A 28 12.26 -8.47 -3.43
C ARG A 28 12.72 -9.63 -2.55
N ARG A 29 12.87 -9.42 -1.23
CA ARG A 29 13.20 -10.50 -0.28
C ARG A 29 12.11 -11.56 -0.20
N ALA A 30 10.85 -11.17 -0.41
CA ALA A 30 9.72 -12.08 -0.48
C ALA A 30 9.62 -12.82 -1.83
N GLY A 31 10.46 -12.48 -2.82
CA GLY A 31 10.51 -13.11 -4.14
C GLY A 31 9.73 -12.36 -5.23
N TRP A 32 9.17 -11.18 -4.94
CA TRP A 32 8.35 -10.40 -5.86
C TRP A 32 9.14 -9.23 -6.44
N THR A 33 9.33 -9.22 -7.75
CA THR A 33 10.09 -8.16 -8.44
C THR A 33 9.26 -7.40 -9.47
N ASP A 34 8.10 -7.92 -9.87
CA ASP A 34 7.14 -7.30 -10.80
C ASP A 34 6.20 -6.30 -10.11
N VAL A 35 6.69 -5.56 -9.12
CA VAL A 35 5.86 -4.70 -8.27
C VAL A 35 5.98 -3.21 -8.64
N GLU A 36 4.85 -2.55 -8.76
CA GLU A 36 4.75 -1.10 -8.67
C GLU A 36 3.90 -0.73 -7.45
N LEU A 37 4.40 0.21 -6.66
CA LEU A 37 3.83 0.53 -5.36
C LEU A 37 3.21 1.92 -5.37
N TYR A 38 2.04 2.02 -4.76
CA TYR A 38 1.28 3.25 -4.69
C TYR A 38 0.69 3.38 -3.29
N LEU A 39 0.76 4.57 -2.71
CA LEU A 39 0.02 4.89 -1.51
C LEU A 39 -1.38 5.34 -1.88
N ARG A 40 -2.35 5.00 -1.04
CA ARG A 40 -3.77 5.30 -1.22
C ARG A 40 -4.46 5.68 0.07
N GLY A 41 -5.74 6.00 -0.08
CA GLY A 41 -6.65 6.18 1.03
C GLY A 41 -6.37 7.48 1.77
N SER A 42 -6.59 7.44 3.08
CA SER A 42 -6.57 8.62 3.93
C SER A 42 -5.22 9.36 3.94
N ALA A 43 -4.12 8.64 3.74
CA ALA A 43 -2.79 9.22 3.63
C ALA A 43 -2.63 10.14 2.41
N VAL A 44 -3.45 9.93 1.38
CA VAL A 44 -3.40 10.66 0.12
C VAL A 44 -4.51 11.71 0.05
N THR A 45 -5.73 11.37 0.49
CA THR A 45 -6.88 12.29 0.47
C THR A 45 -6.86 13.28 1.63
N GLY A 46 -6.14 12.97 2.72
CA GLY A 46 -6.17 13.73 3.97
C GLY A 46 -7.40 13.46 4.84
N TYR A 47 -8.30 12.57 4.40
CA TYR A 47 -9.55 12.25 5.10
C TYR A 47 -9.78 10.73 5.15
N ARG A 48 -10.23 10.23 6.30
CA ARG A 48 -10.62 8.83 6.50
C ARG A 48 -11.88 8.52 5.70
N TRP A 49 -11.85 7.39 5.00
CA TRP A 49 -13.01 6.93 4.23
C TRP A 49 -14.23 6.60 5.09
N ARG A 50 -14.01 6.07 6.31
CA ARG A 50 -15.07 5.52 7.15
C ARG A 50 -16.03 6.58 7.70
N ASP A 51 -15.50 7.75 8.07
CA ASP A 51 -16.23 8.77 8.82
C ASP A 51 -15.95 10.20 8.33
N GLY A 52 -15.17 10.37 7.26
CA GLY A 52 -14.85 11.68 6.67
C GLY A 52 -13.92 12.53 7.54
N ARG A 53 -13.38 11.99 8.63
CA ARG A 53 -12.53 12.76 9.56
C ARG A 53 -11.14 13.03 8.97
N PRO A 54 -10.49 14.15 9.32
CA PRO A 54 -9.10 14.42 8.93
C PRO A 54 -8.15 13.29 9.36
N PHE A 55 -7.09 13.10 8.56
CA PHE A 55 -6.01 12.18 8.86
C PHE A 55 -5.37 12.52 10.21
N ASP A 56 -5.26 11.51 11.08
CA ASP A 56 -4.75 11.60 12.46
C ASP A 56 -5.51 12.53 13.42
N GLU A 57 -6.79 12.83 13.14
CA GLU A 57 -7.62 13.60 14.08
C GLU A 57 -7.78 12.86 15.43
N ARG A 58 -7.72 13.61 16.54
CA ARG A 58 -7.89 13.12 17.94
C ARG A 58 -6.86 12.08 18.41
N GLY A 59 -5.69 12.00 17.79
CA GLY A 59 -4.59 11.14 18.26
C GLY A 59 -4.71 9.67 17.85
N GLU A 60 -5.70 9.32 17.03
CA GLU A 60 -5.73 8.03 16.35
C GLU A 60 -4.78 8.04 15.16
N ARG A 61 -3.92 7.03 15.01
CA ARG A 61 -3.06 6.94 13.83
C ARG A 61 -3.79 6.22 12.71
N SER A 62 -4.03 6.93 11.60
CA SER A 62 -4.70 6.37 10.43
C SER A 62 -3.80 5.35 9.71
N ASP A 63 -4.44 4.28 9.23
CA ASP A 63 -3.81 3.19 8.46
C ASP A 63 -3.18 3.72 7.16
N LEU A 64 -2.13 3.03 6.70
CA LEU A 64 -1.57 3.24 5.35
C LEU A 64 -2.05 2.13 4.43
N ASP A 65 -2.77 2.52 3.38
CA ASP A 65 -3.21 1.62 2.33
C ASP A 65 -2.19 1.61 1.19
N ILE A 66 -1.54 0.46 0.98
CA ILE A 66 -0.55 0.26 -0.07
C ILE A 66 -1.19 -0.51 -1.21
N ALA A 67 -1.38 0.16 -2.33
CA ALA A 67 -1.74 -0.49 -3.58
C ALA A 67 -0.48 -1.06 -4.25
N VAL A 68 -0.51 -2.35 -4.53
CA VAL A 68 0.56 -3.09 -5.20
C VAL A 68 0.03 -3.52 -6.56
N VAL A 69 0.61 -2.99 -7.62
CA VAL A 69 0.36 -3.47 -8.97
C VAL A 69 1.41 -4.54 -9.27
N SER A 70 0.96 -5.78 -9.47
CA SER A 70 1.80 -6.91 -9.85
C SER A 70 0.89 -7.98 -10.44
N ARG A 71 1.26 -8.51 -11.60
CA ARG A 71 0.46 -9.55 -12.25
C ARG A 71 0.59 -10.84 -11.46
N GLU A 72 1.81 -11.18 -11.03
CA GLU A 72 2.10 -12.44 -10.35
C GLU A 72 1.43 -12.53 -8.96
N LEU A 73 1.50 -11.45 -8.18
CA LEU A 73 0.80 -11.36 -6.89
C LEU A 73 -0.71 -11.44 -7.06
N PHE A 74 -1.25 -10.77 -8.08
CA PHE A 74 -2.69 -10.77 -8.34
C PHE A 74 -3.18 -12.17 -8.73
N GLU A 75 -2.50 -12.84 -9.66
CA GLU A 75 -2.83 -14.22 -10.05
C GLU A 75 -2.72 -15.20 -8.87
N ARG A 76 -1.78 -14.98 -7.96
CA ARG A 76 -1.69 -15.75 -6.71
C ARG A 76 -2.88 -15.49 -5.79
N ALA A 77 -3.33 -14.24 -5.67
CA ALA A 77 -4.55 -13.91 -4.92
C ALA A 77 -5.81 -14.52 -5.54
N GLU A 78 -5.91 -14.57 -6.87
CA GLU A 78 -7.01 -15.24 -7.57
C GLU A 78 -7.07 -16.73 -7.19
N ARG A 79 -5.92 -17.43 -7.25
CA ARG A 79 -5.82 -18.85 -6.86
C ARG A 79 -6.19 -19.10 -5.39
N LEU A 80 -5.97 -18.12 -4.52
CA LEU A 80 -6.28 -18.20 -3.09
C LEU A 80 -7.70 -17.73 -2.75
N GLY A 81 -8.50 -17.29 -3.73
CA GLY A 81 -9.84 -16.73 -3.50
C GLY A 81 -9.83 -15.41 -2.73
N GLN A 82 -8.71 -14.68 -2.76
CA GLN A 82 -8.52 -13.41 -2.03
C GLN A 82 -8.80 -12.17 -2.92
N VAL A 83 -9.44 -12.39 -4.06
CA VAL A 83 -9.86 -11.31 -4.96
C VAL A 83 -11.28 -10.84 -4.69
N ARG A 84 -11.51 -9.53 -4.80
CA ARG A 84 -12.86 -8.97 -4.73
C ARG A 84 -13.56 -9.05 -6.08
N ASN A 85 -12.79 -8.87 -7.15
CA ASN A 85 -13.23 -8.98 -8.53
C ASN A 85 -12.03 -9.26 -9.45
N ASP A 86 -12.26 -9.21 -10.76
CA ASP A 86 -11.27 -9.45 -11.81
C ASP A 86 -10.13 -8.41 -11.88
N ARG A 87 -10.18 -7.35 -11.06
CA ARG A 87 -9.28 -6.19 -11.13
C ARG A 87 -8.45 -5.97 -9.87
N TRP A 88 -9.00 -6.24 -8.68
CA TRP A 88 -8.31 -6.01 -7.41
C TRP A 88 -8.70 -6.97 -6.28
N SER A 89 -7.80 -7.11 -5.30
CA SER A 89 -8.00 -7.92 -4.09
C SER A 89 -8.92 -7.25 -3.08
N GLU A 90 -9.34 -7.98 -2.04
CA GLU A 90 -9.72 -7.31 -0.79
C GLU A 90 -8.47 -6.73 -0.09
N PRO A 91 -8.60 -5.77 0.84
CA PRO A 91 -7.48 -5.33 1.66
C PRO A 91 -6.91 -6.51 2.48
N LEU A 92 -5.65 -6.85 2.24
CA LEU A 92 -4.94 -7.94 2.90
C LEU A 92 -4.22 -7.42 4.13
N LYS A 93 -4.49 -8.05 5.28
CA LYS A 93 -3.81 -7.76 6.54
C LYS A 93 -2.71 -8.80 6.80
N ARG A 94 -1.93 -8.61 7.86
CA ARG A 94 -0.76 -9.45 8.19
C ARG A 94 -0.97 -10.96 8.03
N LYS A 95 -2.10 -11.51 8.51
CA LYS A 95 -2.40 -12.94 8.41
C LYS A 95 -2.63 -13.41 6.97
N ASP A 96 -3.21 -12.55 6.14
CA ASP A 96 -3.55 -12.84 4.74
C ASP A 96 -2.30 -12.79 3.85
N LEU A 97 -1.21 -12.19 4.35
CA LEU A 97 0.06 -11.98 3.64
C LEU A 97 1.06 -13.13 3.80
N ILE A 98 0.80 -14.07 4.71
CA ILE A 98 1.66 -15.26 4.93
C ILE A 98 1.85 -16.07 3.64
N PRO A 99 0.82 -16.35 2.81
CA PRO A 99 1.00 -17.07 1.56
C PRO A 99 1.87 -16.35 0.54
N TYR A 100 2.22 -15.09 0.76
CA TYR A 100 3.04 -14.27 -0.12
C TYR A 100 4.42 -13.97 0.47
N ASN A 101 4.73 -14.47 1.68
CA ASN A 101 5.97 -14.16 2.41
C ASN A 101 6.14 -12.64 2.70
N LEU A 102 5.01 -11.93 2.90
CA LEU A 102 4.98 -10.48 3.12
C LEU A 102 4.60 -10.09 4.56
N GLU A 103 4.30 -11.05 5.43
CA GLU A 103 3.88 -10.79 6.81
C GLU A 103 4.98 -10.13 7.65
N ALA A 104 6.25 -10.53 7.43
CA ALA A 104 7.40 -9.93 8.10
C ALA A 104 7.63 -8.49 7.64
N LEU A 105 7.45 -8.21 6.34
CA LEU A 105 7.52 -6.86 5.78
C LEU A 105 6.44 -5.98 6.39
N GLN A 106 5.18 -6.44 6.37
CA GLN A 106 4.05 -5.71 6.93
C GLN A 106 4.29 -5.37 8.40
N LYS A 107 4.75 -6.35 9.20
CA LYS A 107 5.04 -6.15 10.62
C LYS A 107 6.14 -5.11 10.85
N ASN A 108 7.24 -5.20 10.10
CA ASN A 108 8.37 -4.28 10.25
C ASN A 108 7.93 -2.83 9.96
N ILE A 109 7.22 -2.63 8.85
CA ILE A 109 6.74 -1.30 8.46
C ILE A 109 5.74 -0.78 9.50
N ALA A 110 4.77 -1.59 9.91
CA ALA A 110 3.79 -1.18 10.89
C ALA A 110 4.42 -0.73 12.21
N GLN A 111 5.45 -1.45 12.67
CA GLN A 111 6.24 -1.07 13.85
C GLN A 111 7.03 0.22 13.64
N GLY A 112 7.70 0.38 12.49
CA GLY A 112 8.49 1.56 12.17
C GLY A 112 7.66 2.83 11.99
N THR A 113 6.44 2.72 11.47
CA THR A 113 5.52 3.86 11.29
C THR A 113 4.59 4.08 12.47
N ASN A 114 4.50 3.10 13.38
CA ASN A 114 3.47 3.00 14.41
C ASN A 114 2.05 3.14 13.80
N ARG A 115 1.79 2.44 12.70
CA ARG A 115 0.52 2.49 11.94
C ARG A 115 0.16 1.10 11.45
N ASP A 116 -1.14 0.82 11.34
CA ASP A 116 -1.58 -0.36 10.61
C ASP A 116 -1.33 -0.19 9.12
N ILE A 117 -0.86 -1.26 8.48
CA ILE A 117 -0.55 -1.31 7.05
C ILE A 117 -1.45 -2.35 6.39
N SER A 118 -2.15 -1.95 5.34
CA SER A 118 -2.91 -2.85 4.48
C SER A 118 -2.27 -2.91 3.10
N PHE A 119 -2.30 -4.09 2.46
CA PHE A 119 -1.91 -4.22 1.06
C PHE A 119 -3.12 -4.57 0.22
N MET A 120 -3.19 -4.01 -0.98
CA MET A 120 -4.23 -4.34 -1.94
C MET A 120 -3.61 -4.57 -3.30
N PHE A 121 -3.84 -5.76 -3.85
CA PHE A 121 -3.22 -6.17 -5.11
C PHE A 121 -4.10 -5.77 -6.28
N TYR A 122 -3.46 -5.24 -7.32
CA TYR A 122 -4.08 -4.80 -8.56
C TYR A 122 -3.46 -5.58 -9.70
N ARG A 123 -4.32 -6.09 -10.61
CA ARG A 123 -3.85 -6.84 -11.78
C ARG A 123 -2.89 -6.03 -12.65
N ASN A 124 -3.14 -4.73 -12.80
CA ASN A 124 -2.36 -3.81 -13.62
C ASN A 124 -2.68 -2.35 -13.21
N THR A 125 -1.93 -1.39 -13.75
CA THR A 125 -2.10 0.04 -13.47
C THR A 125 -3.48 0.57 -13.92
N THR A 126 -4.05 0.03 -14.99
CA THR A 126 -5.42 0.37 -15.44
C THR A 126 -6.48 -0.01 -14.40
N SER A 127 -6.31 -1.14 -13.70
CA SER A 127 -7.20 -1.53 -12.60
C SER A 127 -7.11 -0.57 -11.42
N LEU A 128 -5.94 0.00 -11.15
CA LEU A 128 -5.73 1.00 -10.11
C LEU A 128 -6.47 2.30 -10.44
N THR A 129 -6.30 2.81 -11.67
CA THR A 129 -6.90 4.09 -12.10
C THR A 129 -8.42 4.01 -12.20
N LYS A 130 -8.98 2.87 -12.58
CA LYS A 130 -10.44 2.64 -12.64
C LYS A 130 -11.15 2.70 -11.29
N ARG A 131 -10.43 2.67 -10.17
CA ARG A 131 -11.04 2.80 -8.84
C ARG A 131 -11.32 4.27 -8.46
N ASP A 132 -11.01 5.23 -9.35
CA ASP A 132 -11.32 6.66 -9.26
C ASP A 132 -11.08 7.28 -7.88
N GLN A 133 -9.93 6.93 -7.29
CA GLN A 133 -9.49 7.47 -6.01
C GLN A 133 -8.07 7.99 -6.13
N PRO A 134 -7.73 9.10 -5.44
CA PRO A 134 -6.37 9.61 -5.42
C PRO A 134 -5.36 8.56 -4.98
N TYR A 135 -4.23 8.52 -5.66
CA TYR A 135 -3.07 7.70 -5.32
C TYR A 135 -1.79 8.52 -5.46
N ALA A 136 -0.77 8.16 -4.71
CA ALA A 136 0.57 8.70 -4.83
C ALA A 136 1.53 7.55 -5.15
N LYS A 137 2.28 7.66 -6.26
CA LYS A 137 3.28 6.64 -6.59
C LYS A 137 4.37 6.64 -5.53
N ILE A 138 4.75 5.46 -5.07
CA ILE A 138 5.88 5.24 -4.18
C ILE A 138 7.08 4.96 -5.08
N GLU A 139 8.03 5.88 -5.08
CA GLU A 139 9.31 5.68 -5.75
C GLU A 139 10.28 4.98 -4.79
N GLY A 140 11.23 4.23 -5.36
CA GLY A 140 12.26 3.56 -4.59
C GLY A 140 13.18 2.74 -5.50
N THR A 141 14.27 2.28 -4.92
CA THR A 141 15.28 1.49 -5.64
C THR A 141 14.73 0.09 -5.91
N LYS A 142 14.41 -0.19 -7.19
CA LYS A 142 13.97 -1.51 -7.66
C LYS A 142 15.11 -2.54 -7.54
#